data_AF-A0A327X0B9-F1
#
_entry.id   AF-A0A327X0B9-F1
#
_cell.length_a   1.000
_cell.length_b   1.000
_cell.length_c   1.000
_cell.angle_alpha   90.00
_cell.angle_beta   90.00
_cell.angle_gamma   90.00
#
_symmetry.space_group_name_H-M   'P 1'
#
loop_
_entity.id
_entity.type
_entity.pdbx_description
1 polymer ?
#
loop_
_entity_poly.entity_id
_entity_poly.type
_entity_poly.pdbx_seq_one_letter_code
_entity_poly.pdbx_strand_id
1 'polypeptide(L)'
;MDHAQRLPLSNCNEKQPYSHRHLEWIAVTAGAFFDKYPKLLTDDVLETLAIGKLSTKLEQFGHLKEFYPLNKALEGYRAYLYPKLKKHLFGPLYVH
;
A
#
# COMPACT_ATOMS: atom_id res chain seq x y z
N MET A 1 -3.58 -12.51 -39.63
CA MET A 1 -2.47 -12.65 -38.66
C MET A 1 -3.02 -12.18 -37.33
N ASP A 2 -3.52 -13.11 -36.53
CA ASP A 2 -4.31 -12.85 -35.34
C ASP A 2 -3.90 -13.90 -34.33
N HIS A 3 -3.09 -13.52 -33.35
CA HIS A 3 -2.83 -14.22 -32.08
C HIS A 3 -1.83 -13.37 -31.30
N ALA A 4 -2.29 -12.18 -30.88
CA ALA A 4 -1.74 -11.60 -29.67
C ALA A 4 -2.01 -12.63 -28.57
N GLN A 5 -0.97 -13.42 -28.23
CA GLN A 5 -1.00 -14.36 -27.13
C GLN A 5 -1.36 -13.56 -25.89
N ARG A 6 -2.65 -13.62 -25.55
CA ARG A 6 -3.15 -13.31 -24.22
C ARG A 6 -2.24 -14.09 -23.29
N LEU A 7 -1.43 -13.37 -22.53
CA LEU A 7 -0.76 -13.95 -21.37
C LEU A 7 -1.84 -14.77 -20.67
N PRO A 8 -1.64 -16.08 -20.47
CA PRO A 8 -2.61 -16.87 -19.76
C PRO A 8 -2.85 -16.12 -18.44
N LEU A 9 -4.11 -15.80 -18.17
CA LEU A 9 -4.57 -15.50 -16.83
C LEU A 9 -4.22 -16.75 -16.03
N SER A 10 -2.97 -16.84 -15.59
CA SER A 10 -2.50 -17.83 -14.65
C SER A 10 -3.50 -17.73 -13.51
N ASN A 11 -4.23 -18.81 -13.31
CA ASN A 11 -5.11 -19.02 -12.17
C ASN A 11 -4.41 -18.46 -10.94
N CYS A 12 -4.79 -17.24 -10.55
CA CYS A 12 -4.23 -16.56 -9.41
C CYS A 12 -4.75 -17.32 -8.19
N ASN A 13 -3.91 -18.23 -7.70
CA ASN A 13 -3.98 -18.94 -6.43
C ASN A 13 -5.07 -18.42 -5.48
N GLU A 14 -5.95 -19.32 -5.03
CA GLU A 14 -6.89 -19.21 -3.89
C GLU A 14 -6.21 -18.88 -2.52
N LYS A 15 -4.99 -18.35 -2.54
CA LYS A 15 -4.19 -17.92 -1.40
C LYS A 15 -3.51 -16.58 -1.63
N GLN A 16 -3.97 -15.72 -2.55
CA GLN A 16 -3.49 -14.32 -2.52
C GLN A 16 -4.09 -13.64 -1.28
N PRO A 17 -3.29 -13.23 -0.29
CA PRO A 17 -3.82 -12.58 0.92
C PRO A 17 -4.22 -11.11 0.66
N TYR A 18 -4.42 -10.71 -0.60
CA TYR A 18 -4.49 -9.32 -1.05
C TYR A 18 -5.60 -9.12 -2.08
N SER A 19 -6.31 -7.99 -2.01
CA SER A 19 -7.16 -7.58 -3.13
C SER A 19 -6.32 -6.85 -4.17
N HIS A 20 -6.37 -7.31 -5.42
CA HIS A 20 -5.67 -6.75 -6.58
C HIS A 20 -5.78 -5.22 -6.63
N ARG A 21 -6.97 -4.70 -6.32
CA ARG A 21 -7.30 -3.27 -6.29
C ARG A 21 -6.43 -2.43 -5.35
N HIS A 22 -6.02 -2.94 -4.19
CA HIS A 22 -5.15 -2.17 -3.27
C HIS A 22 -3.71 -2.09 -3.81
N LEU A 23 -3.22 -3.19 -4.40
CA LEU A 23 -1.89 -3.23 -5.00
C LEU A 23 -1.82 -2.32 -6.23
N GLU A 24 -2.86 -2.31 -7.06
CA GLU A 24 -2.97 -1.38 -8.18
C GLU A 24 -3.00 0.08 -7.71
N TRP A 25 -3.75 0.38 -6.65
CA TRP A 25 -3.81 1.74 -6.12
C TRP A 25 -2.46 2.24 -5.57
N ILE A 26 -1.72 1.37 -4.86
CA ILE A 26 -0.35 1.68 -4.44
C ILE A 26 0.54 1.91 -5.67
N ALA A 27 0.50 1.01 -6.67
CA ALA A 27 1.33 1.12 -7.85
C ALA A 27 1.08 2.42 -8.63
N VAL A 28 -0.19 2.80 -8.82
CA VAL A 28 -0.57 4.05 -9.49
C VAL A 28 -0.08 5.28 -8.72
N THR A 29 -0.29 5.32 -7.40
CA THR A 29 0.12 6.47 -6.58
C THR A 29 1.64 6.58 -6.42
N ALA A 30 2.35 5.45 -6.32
CA ALA A 30 3.81 5.41 -6.29
C ALA A 30 4.39 5.86 -7.64
N GLY A 31 3.82 5.38 -8.75
CA GLY A 31 4.20 5.82 -10.09
C GLY A 31 4.06 7.34 -10.26
N ALA A 32 2.92 7.91 -9.87
CA ALA A 32 2.71 9.36 -9.94
C ALA A 32 3.69 10.17 -9.07
N PHE A 33 4.09 9.63 -7.91
CA PHE A 33 5.07 10.27 -7.03
C PHE A 33 6.48 10.26 -7.63
N PHE A 34 6.96 9.09 -8.07
CA PHE A 34 8.32 8.96 -8.60
C PHE A 34 8.48 9.49 -10.03
N ASP A 35 7.39 9.61 -10.81
CA ASP A 35 7.41 10.29 -12.10
C ASP A 35 7.76 11.78 -11.94
N LYS A 36 7.19 12.45 -10.91
CA LYS A 36 7.53 13.84 -10.58
C LYS A 36 8.85 14.00 -9.83
N TYR A 37 9.21 13.01 -9.01
CA TYR A 37 10.39 13.06 -8.16
C TYR A 37 11.31 11.85 -8.37
N PRO A 38 11.86 11.65 -9.58
CA PRO A 38 12.62 10.45 -9.91
C PRO A 38 13.90 10.30 -9.07
N LYS A 39 14.47 11.41 -8.62
CA LYS A 39 15.66 11.43 -7.75
C LYS A 39 15.40 10.85 -6.35
N LEU A 40 14.13 10.75 -5.94
CA LEU A 40 13.72 10.16 -4.67
C LEU A 40 13.52 8.64 -4.77
N LEU A 41 13.66 8.02 -5.95
CA LEU A 41 13.60 6.57 -6.09
C LEU A 41 14.92 5.94 -5.62
N THR A 42 15.09 5.86 -4.31
CA THR A 42 16.25 5.23 -3.65
C THR A 42 15.78 4.22 -2.62
N ASP A 43 16.63 3.25 -2.28
CA ASP A 43 16.31 2.22 -1.29
C ASP A 43 15.90 2.81 0.07
N ASP A 44 16.62 3.83 0.56
CA ASP A 44 16.30 4.54 1.81
C ASP A 44 14.90 5.18 1.79
N VAL A 45 14.52 5.80 0.67
CA VAL A 45 13.19 6.44 0.54
C VAL A 45 12.11 5.36 0.47
N LEU A 46 12.34 4.28 -0.27
CA LEU A 46 11.41 3.16 -0.35
C LEU A 46 11.19 2.52 1.03
N GLU A 47 12.26 2.30 1.80
CA GLU A 47 12.16 1.79 3.18
C GLU A 47 11.40 2.77 4.08
N THR A 48 11.76 4.05 4.03
CA THR A 48 11.08 5.10 4.82
C THR A 48 9.59 5.16 4.50
N LEU A 49 9.21 5.05 3.23
CA LEU A 49 7.81 5.02 2.80
C LEU A 49 7.09 3.74 3.24
N ALA A 50 7.74 2.58 3.17
CA ALA A 50 7.13 1.30 3.52
C ALA A 50 6.93 1.12 5.03
N ILE A 51 7.97 1.38 5.83
CA ILE A 51 7.99 1.03 7.27
C ILE A 51 8.33 2.20 8.20
N GLY A 52 8.72 3.36 7.66
CA GLY A 52 9.07 4.53 8.46
C GLY A 52 7.91 5.08 9.29
N LYS A 53 8.25 5.78 10.38
CA LYS A 53 7.27 6.46 11.24
C LYS A 53 6.59 7.59 10.46
N LEU A 54 5.30 7.82 10.73
CA LEU A 54 4.54 8.89 10.07
C LEU A 54 5.18 10.28 10.22
N SER A 55 5.75 10.58 11.40
CA SER A 55 6.46 11.84 11.66
C SER A 55 7.64 12.04 10.71
N THR A 56 8.47 11.01 10.52
CA THR A 56 9.63 11.05 9.60
C THR A 56 9.18 11.20 8.16
N LYS A 57 8.13 10.49 7.75
CA LYS A 57 7.57 10.61 6.40
C LYS A 57 7.03 12.03 6.13
N LEU A 58 6.35 12.64 7.10
CA LEU A 58 5.82 14.00 6.98
C LEU A 58 6.93 15.06 6.97
N GLU A 59 7.98 14.86 7.77
CA GLU A 59 9.15 15.74 7.76
C GLU A 59 9.85 15.73 6.40
N GLN A 60 10.07 14.54 5.84
CA GLN A 60 10.79 14.38 4.57
C GLN A 60 9.93 14.69 3.33
N PHE A 61 8.65 14.33 3.33
CA PHE A 61 7.81 14.35 2.12
C PHE A 61 6.50 15.12 2.28
N GLY A 62 6.17 15.62 3.48
CA GLY A 62 4.89 16.30 3.75
C GLY A 62 4.71 17.62 2.99
N HIS A 63 5.80 18.19 2.47
CA HIS A 63 5.75 19.35 1.58
C HIS A 63 5.43 18.99 0.12
N LEU A 64 5.50 17.70 -0.25
CA LEU A 64 5.22 17.19 -1.59
C LEU A 64 3.73 16.80 -1.66
N LYS A 65 2.96 17.49 -2.51
CA LYS A 65 1.51 17.23 -2.63
C LYS A 65 1.19 15.79 -3.03
N GLU A 66 2.08 15.16 -3.80
CA GLU A 66 1.91 13.80 -4.32
C GLU A 66 2.21 12.71 -3.28
N PHE A 67 2.84 13.09 -2.15
CA PHE A 67 3.08 12.16 -1.05
C PHE A 67 1.79 11.77 -0.33
N TYR A 68 0.84 12.68 -0.17
CA TYR A 68 -0.43 12.42 0.55
C TYR A 68 -1.25 11.26 -0.04
N PRO A 69 -1.54 11.19 -1.35
CA PRO A 69 -2.26 10.06 -1.92
C PRO A 69 -1.48 8.74 -1.80
N LEU A 70 -0.15 8.76 -1.95
CA LEU A 70 0.71 7.60 -1.77
C LEU A 70 0.68 7.10 -0.32
N ASN A 71 0.88 7.99 0.66
CA ASN A 71 0.82 7.62 2.07
C ASN A 71 -0.56 7.10 2.47
N LYS A 72 -1.64 7.65 1.90
CA LYS A 72 -3.00 7.15 2.12
C LYS A 72 -3.21 5.75 1.53
N ALA A 73 -2.66 5.46 0.35
CA ALA A 73 -2.72 4.13 -0.25
C ALA A 73 -1.95 3.10 0.60
N LEU A 74 -0.75 3.45 1.08
CA LEU A 74 0.07 2.62 1.95
C LEU A 74 -0.60 2.35 3.32
N GLU A 75 -1.12 3.39 3.96
CA GLU A 75 -1.84 3.25 5.24
C GLU A 75 -3.16 2.48 5.08
N GLY A 76 -3.88 2.70 3.97
CA GLY A 76 -5.09 1.94 3.64
C GLY A 76 -4.79 0.44 3.47
N TYR A 77 -3.71 0.11 2.76
CA TYR A 77 -3.25 -1.26 2.63
C TYR A 77 -2.82 -1.85 3.97
N ARG A 78 -2.06 -1.11 4.79
CA ARG A 78 -1.68 -1.53 6.14
C ARG A 78 -2.91 -1.80 7.01
N ALA A 79 -3.91 -0.92 7.02
CA ALA A 79 -5.14 -1.12 7.77
C ALA A 79 -5.91 -2.37 7.29
N TYR A 80 -5.93 -2.62 5.97
CA TYR A 80 -6.52 -3.81 5.38
C TYR A 80 -5.79 -5.11 5.75
N LEU A 81 -4.46 -5.06 5.91
CA LEU A 81 -3.65 -6.19 6.38
C LEU A 81 -3.82 -6.47 7.89
N TYR A 82 -4.20 -5.46 8.68
CA TYR A 82 -4.42 -5.57 10.12
C TYR A 82 -5.91 -5.48 10.55
N PRO A 83 -6.85 -6.28 10.01
CA PRO A 83 -8.22 -6.27 10.51
C PRO A 83 -8.35 -7.01 11.86
N LYS A 84 -7.32 -7.74 12.31
CA LYS A 84 -7.39 -8.70 13.43
C LYS A 84 -6.79 -8.29 14.78
N LEU A 85 -6.32 -7.05 14.96
CA LEU A 85 -5.84 -6.60 16.28
C LEU A 85 -6.88 -5.84 17.13
N LYS A 86 -8.06 -5.52 16.57
CA LYS A 86 -9.14 -4.85 17.32
C LYS A 86 -10.21 -5.78 17.91
N LYS A 87 -10.23 -7.08 17.56
CA LYS A 87 -11.21 -8.03 18.11
C LYS A 87 -10.75 -8.79 19.37
N HIS A 88 -9.53 -8.57 19.86
CA HIS A 88 -9.02 -9.22 21.07
C HIS A 88 -8.75 -8.27 22.24
N LEU A 89 -9.35 -7.06 22.23
CA LEU A 89 -9.34 -6.13 23.37
C LEU A 89 -10.75 -5.74 23.86
N PHE A 90 -11.79 -6.18 23.16
CA PHE A 90 -13.17 -6.13 23.63
C PHE A 90 -13.72 -7.55 23.60
N GLY A 91 -13.28 -8.36 24.56
CA GLY A 91 -14.09 -9.50 24.97
C GLY A 91 -15.48 -8.99 25.32
N PRO A 92 -16.55 -9.73 24.98
CA PRO A 92 -17.87 -9.32 25.37
C PRO A 92 -17.93 -9.31 26.90
N LEU A 93 -18.19 -8.15 27.50
CA LEU A 93 -18.68 -8.04 28.87
C LEU A 93 -20.09 -8.65 28.89
N TYR A 94 -20.16 -9.98 28.85
CA TYR A 94 -21.33 -10.75 29.25
C TYR A 94 -21.27 -10.92 30.77
N VAL A 95 -22.13 -10.14 31.42
CA VAL A 95 -22.98 -10.47 32.58
C VAL A 95 -22.59 -11.73 33.38
N HIS A 96 -22.27 -11.52 34.65
CA HIS A 96 -22.88 -12.27 35.75
C HIS A 96 -22.99 -11.42 37.02
#